data_AF-A0A6P0J1B9-F1
#
_entry.id   AF-A0A6P0J1B9-F1
#
_cell.length_a   1.000
_cell.length_b   1.000
_cell.length_c   1.000
_cell.angle_alpha   90.00
_cell.angle_beta   90.00
_cell.angle_gamma   90.00
#
_symmetry.space_group_name_H-M   'P 1'
#
loop_
_entity.id
_entity.type
_entity.pdbx_description
1 polymer ?
#
loop_
_entity_poly.entity_id
_entity_poly.type
_entity_poly.pdbx_seq_one_letter_code
_entity_poly.pdbx_strand_id
1 'polypeptide(L)'
;MAPVTPDVNQRIQELRRLLQKASYAYYVLDNPIMADAIYDQLYRELQQLETEYPELVTSDSPTQRVGEKPATGFVSVGHNIPLYSLDNAFNLEEFKQWQERWQRHIYSDISQNSEVNTEYVCEL
;
A
#
# COMPACT_ATOMS: atom_id res chain seq x y z
N MET A 1 -20.89 -5.17 -8.54
CA MET A 1 -20.89 -4.59 -7.20
C MET A 1 -21.79 -5.44 -6.33
N ALA A 2 -21.22 -6.10 -5.33
CA ALA A 2 -22.00 -6.78 -4.30
C ALA A 2 -22.74 -5.72 -3.45
N PRO A 3 -23.92 -6.02 -2.90
CA PRO A 3 -24.61 -5.07 -2.02
C PRO A 3 -23.82 -4.87 -0.73
N VAL A 4 -23.65 -3.62 -0.28
CA VAL A 4 -23.06 -3.32 1.03
C VAL A 4 -23.91 -3.98 2.12
N THR A 5 -23.34 -4.97 2.79
CA THR A 5 -23.94 -5.53 4.01
C THR A 5 -23.46 -4.74 5.23
N PRO A 6 -24.26 -4.68 6.32
CA PRO A 6 -23.84 -4.06 7.57
C PRO A 6 -22.52 -4.64 8.10
N ASP A 7 -22.30 -5.95 7.91
CA ASP A 7 -21.09 -6.66 8.33
C ASP A 7 -19.82 -6.15 7.61
N VAL A 8 -19.92 -5.89 6.30
CA VAL A 8 -18.81 -5.35 5.50
C VAL A 8 -18.43 -3.95 5.96
N ASN A 9 -19.41 -3.08 6.21
CA ASN A 9 -19.15 -1.73 6.70
C ASN A 9 -18.51 -1.76 8.10
N GLN A 10 -19.00 -2.63 9.00
CA GLN A 10 -18.38 -2.82 10.31
C GLN A 10 -16.94 -3.30 10.20
N ARG A 11 -16.65 -4.24 9.30
CA ARG A 11 -15.29 -4.76 9.08
C ARG A 11 -14.34 -3.68 8.57
N ILE A 12 -14.77 -2.87 7.59
CA ILE A 12 -13.98 -1.73 7.09
C ILE A 12 -13.66 -0.74 8.22
N GLN A 13 -14.65 -0.39 9.05
CA GLN A 13 -14.43 0.51 10.18
C GLN A 13 -13.46 -0.08 11.22
N GLU A 14 -13.55 -1.38 11.49
CA GLU A 14 -12.63 -2.08 12.38
C GLU A 14 -11.19 -2.04 11.84
N LEU A 15 -11.00 -2.40 10.57
CA LEU A 15 -9.70 -2.40 9.91
C LEU A 15 -9.07 -1.01 9.92
N ARG A 16 -9.84 0.03 9.58
CA ARG A 16 -9.37 1.43 9.66
C ARG A 16 -8.88 1.78 11.06
N ARG A 17 -9.64 1.42 12.11
CA ARG A 17 -9.27 1.70 13.49
C ARG A 17 -8.01 0.96 13.92
N LEU A 18 -7.88 -0.32 13.54
CA LEU A 18 -6.71 -1.14 13.87
C LEU A 18 -5.44 -0.60 13.20
N LEU A 19 -5.52 -0.35 11.88
CA LEU A 19 -4.40 0.17 11.11
C LEU A 19 -3.97 1.54 11.63
N GLN A 20 -4.91 2.45 11.88
CA GLN A 20 -4.59 3.79 12.40
C GLN A 20 -3.96 3.75 13.81
N LYS A 21 -4.36 2.79 14.65
CA LYS A 21 -3.76 2.59 15.97
C LYS A 21 -2.34 2.02 15.85
N ALA A 22 -2.15 1.05 14.96
CA ALA A 22 -0.85 0.42 14.73
C ALA A 22 0.14 1.42 14.10
N SER A 23 -0.30 2.20 13.13
CA SER A 23 0.50 3.23 12.48
C SER A 23 0.91 4.32 13.49
N TYR A 24 -0.02 4.81 14.31
CA TYR A 24 0.31 5.80 15.35
C TYR A 24 1.33 5.25 16.36
N ALA A 25 1.18 4.00 16.76
CA ALA A 25 2.11 3.35 17.68
C ALA A 25 3.51 3.20 17.08
N TYR A 26 3.60 2.88 15.78
CA TYR A 26 4.84 2.76 15.04
C TYR A 26 5.51 4.12 14.83
N TYR A 27 4.81 5.07 14.21
CA TYR A 27 5.41 6.33 13.75
C TYR A 27 5.48 7.43 14.81
N VAL A 28 4.54 7.46 15.77
CA VAL A 28 4.47 8.53 16.78
C VAL A 28 5.01 8.09 18.13
N LEU A 29 4.71 6.86 18.55
CA LEU A 29 5.10 6.37 19.88
C LEU A 29 6.42 5.58 19.87
N ASP A 30 6.96 5.23 18.70
CA ASP A 30 8.12 4.34 18.55
C ASP A 30 7.95 3.03 19.37
N ASN A 31 6.72 2.53 19.42
CA ASN A 31 6.32 1.35 20.20
C ASN A 31 5.37 0.48 19.36
N PRO A 32 5.89 -0.27 18.38
CA PRO A 32 5.06 -1.08 17.49
C PRO A 32 4.24 -2.12 18.28
N ILE A 33 2.92 -2.03 18.17
CA ILE A 33 1.97 -2.95 18.84
C ILE A 33 1.62 -4.18 17.99
N MET A 34 2.15 -4.24 16.77
CA MET A 34 1.84 -5.24 15.76
C MET A 34 3.06 -5.45 14.88
N ALA A 35 3.31 -6.68 14.45
CA ALA A 35 4.37 -6.98 13.49
C ALA A 35 3.96 -6.48 12.09
N ASP A 36 4.95 -6.02 11.31
CA ASP A 36 4.75 -5.44 9.97
C ASP A 36 3.93 -6.36 9.05
N ALA A 37 4.21 -7.66 9.06
CA ALA A 37 3.48 -8.65 8.26
C ALA A 37 1.96 -8.70 8.57
N ILE A 38 1.57 -8.47 9.83
CA ILE A 38 0.16 -8.44 10.23
C ILE A 38 -0.47 -7.11 9.81
N TYR A 39 0.26 -6.00 9.95
CA TYR A 39 -0.19 -4.70 9.48
C TYR A 39 -0.48 -4.73 7.98
N ASP A 40 0.45 -5.28 7.21
CA ASP A 40 0.34 -5.43 5.76
C ASP A 40 -0.84 -6.31 5.34
N GLN A 41 -1.08 -7.40 6.05
CA GLN A 41 -2.23 -8.28 5.80
C GLN A 41 -3.56 -7.54 6.02
N LEU A 42 -3.70 -6.82 7.13
CA LEU A 42 -4.91 -6.03 7.43
C LEU A 42 -5.09 -4.87 6.45
N TYR A 43 -3.99 -4.25 6.02
CA TYR A 43 -4.00 -3.17 5.04
C TYR A 43 -4.53 -3.66 3.69
N ARG A 44 -4.07 -4.82 3.23
CA ARG A 44 -4.57 -5.43 1.99
C ARG A 44 -6.03 -5.86 2.08
N GLU A 45 -6.45 -6.40 3.21
CA GLU A 45 -7.86 -6.72 3.44
C GLU A 45 -8.73 -5.47 3.29
N LEU A 46 -8.31 -4.35 3.90
CA LEU A 46 -8.99 -3.06 3.75
C LEU A 46 -8.99 -2.59 2.29
N GLN A 47 -7.85 -2.68 1.60
CA GLN A 47 -7.74 -2.28 0.19
C GLN A 47 -8.63 -3.11 -0.72
N GLN A 48 -8.74 -4.42 -0.49
CA GLN A 48 -9.61 -5.32 -1.25
C GLN A 48 -11.08 -4.97 -1.03
N LEU A 49 -11.49 -4.77 0.22
CA LEU A 49 -12.86 -4.37 0.55
C LEU A 49 -13.20 -3.00 -0.05
N GLU A 50 -12.29 -2.04 -0.03
CA GLU A 50 -12.50 -0.73 -0.64
C GLU A 50 -12.54 -0.77 -2.17
N THR A 51 -11.83 -1.72 -2.79
CA THR A 51 -11.92 -1.97 -4.23
C THR A 51 -13.27 -2.60 -4.61
N GLU A 52 -13.79 -3.49 -3.77
CA GLU A 52 -15.08 -4.15 -3.99
C GLU A 52 -16.28 -3.23 -3.69
N TYR A 53 -16.13 -2.30 -2.74
CA TYR A 53 -17.14 -1.33 -2.29
C TYR A 53 -16.62 0.12 -2.35
N PRO A 54 -16.49 0.71 -3.56
CA PRO A 54 -15.97 2.06 -3.76
C PRO A 54 -16.74 3.15 -2.99
N GLU A 55 -18.03 2.96 -2.76
CA GLU A 55 -18.92 3.85 -2.01
C GLU A 55 -18.56 3.99 -0.52
N LEU A 56 -17.77 3.06 0.01
CA LEU A 56 -17.30 3.09 1.40
C LEU A 56 -15.92 3.72 1.55
N VAL A 57 -15.25 4.06 0.44
CA VAL A 57 -13.94 4.72 0.45
C VAL A 57 -14.08 6.13 1.00
N THR A 58 -13.18 6.49 1.91
CA THR A 58 -13.15 7.79 2.57
C THR A 58 -11.77 8.40 2.44
N SER A 59 -11.68 9.73 2.35
CA SER A 59 -10.40 10.44 2.19
C SER A 59 -9.49 10.32 3.41
N ASP A 60 -10.03 9.91 4.56
CA ASP A 60 -9.28 9.64 5.77
C ASP A 60 -8.85 8.18 5.94
N SER A 61 -9.21 7.30 5.00
CA SER A 61 -8.79 5.90 5.01
C SER A 61 -7.26 5.76 4.93
N PRO A 62 -6.65 4.82 5.69
CA PRO A 62 -5.22 4.52 5.60
C PRO A 62 -4.73 4.23 4.17
N THR A 63 -5.58 3.65 3.32
CA THR A 63 -5.27 3.29 1.93
C THR A 63 -5.17 4.48 0.98
N GLN A 64 -5.74 5.63 1.36
CA GLN A 64 -5.78 6.85 0.56
C GLN A 64 -4.69 7.85 0.96
N ARG A 65 -3.91 7.54 2.00
CA ARG A 65 -2.86 8.41 2.53
C ARG A 65 -1.48 7.86 2.19
N VAL A 66 -0.59 8.75 1.77
CA VAL A 66 0.84 8.45 1.63
C VAL A 66 1.54 8.97 2.89
N GLY A 67 1.85 8.07 3.83
CA GLY A 67 2.48 8.39 5.12
C GLY A 67 1.52 8.89 6.21
N GLU A 68 2.03 9.04 7.44
CA GLU A 68 1.28 9.56 8.59
C GLU A 68 1.27 11.10 8.66
N LYS A 69 0.31 11.64 9.43
CA LYS A 69 0.29 13.08 9.74
C LYS A 69 1.60 13.48 10.42
N PRO A 70 2.28 14.55 9.96
CA PRO A 70 3.47 15.06 10.63
C PRO A 70 3.16 15.37 12.10
N ALA A 71 4.11 15.07 12.99
CA ALA A 71 4.00 15.42 14.41
C ALA A 71 3.74 16.93 14.57
N THR A 72 2.86 17.30 15.51
CA THR A 72 2.54 18.71 15.78
C THR A 72 3.76 19.45 16.29
N GLY A 73 4.11 20.56 15.64
CA GLY A 73 5.29 21.37 15.97
C GLY A 73 6.27 21.53 14.80
N PHE A 74 6.11 20.72 13.74
CA PHE A 74 6.88 20.86 12.51
C PHE A 74 6.11 21.64 11.45
N VAL A 75 6.80 22.55 10.77
CA VAL A 75 6.24 23.27 9.61
C VAL A 75 6.27 22.32 8.42
N SER A 76 5.10 22.04 7.83
CA SER A 76 5.03 21.26 6.60
C SER A 76 5.69 22.04 5.47
N VAL A 77 6.69 21.43 4.83
CA VAL A 77 7.36 21.98 3.65
C VAL A 77 7.01 21.12 2.44
N GLY A 78 6.64 21.76 1.34
CA GLY A 78 6.39 21.05 0.09
C GLY A 78 7.69 20.47 -0.46
N HIS A 79 7.68 19.20 -0.84
CA HIS A 79 8.80 18.62 -1.56
C HIS A 79 8.80 19.11 -3.01
N ASN A 80 9.97 19.51 -3.52
CA ASN A 80 10.12 19.96 -4.92
C ASN A 80 9.86 18.84 -5.94
N ILE A 81 9.87 17.58 -5.49
CA ILE A 81 9.58 16.39 -6.28
C ILE A 81 8.52 15.55 -5.54
N PRO A 82 7.60 14.89 -6.26
CA PRO A 82 6.67 13.96 -5.65
C PRO A 82 7.41 12.84 -4.91
N LEU A 83 7.01 12.55 -3.68
CA LEU A 83 7.41 11.31 -3.01
C LEU A 83 6.47 10.19 -3.48
N TYR A 84 7.07 9.11 -3.96
CA TYR A 84 6.37 7.88 -4.30
C TYR A 84 6.59 6.86 -3.18
N SER A 85 5.57 6.05 -2.90
CA SER A 85 5.71 4.83 -2.12
C SER A 85 6.07 3.66 -3.04
N LEU A 86 6.52 2.56 -2.44
CA LEU A 86 6.75 1.30 -3.15
C LEU A 86 5.50 0.40 -3.04
N ASP A 87 5.21 -0.32 -4.12
CA ASP A 87 4.24 -1.43 -4.09
C ASP A 87 4.89 -2.64 -3.41
N ASN A 88 4.10 -3.40 -2.63
CA ASN A 88 4.53 -4.62 -1.97
C ASN A 88 4.04 -5.87 -2.71
N ALA A 89 4.85 -6.92 -2.79
CA ALA A 89 4.47 -8.26 -3.24
C ALA A 89 4.74 -9.29 -2.13
N PHE A 90 3.74 -10.05 -1.70
CA PHE A 90 3.86 -11.04 -0.61
C PHE A 90 3.84 -12.50 -1.10
N ASN A 91 3.56 -12.72 -2.38
CA ASN A 91 3.63 -14.04 -2.99
C ASN A 91 4.26 -13.97 -4.38
N LEU A 92 4.67 -15.15 -4.88
CA LEU A 92 5.34 -15.26 -6.17
C LEU A 92 4.45 -14.87 -7.35
N GLU A 93 3.13 -15.01 -7.23
CA GLU A 93 2.21 -14.65 -8.30
C GLU A 93 2.12 -13.13 -8.46
N GLU A 94 1.98 -12.39 -7.37
CA GLU A 94 2.04 -10.93 -7.35
C GLU A 94 3.38 -10.41 -7.87
N PHE A 95 4.48 -11.04 -7.44
CA PHE A 95 5.81 -10.71 -7.93
C PHE A 95 5.91 -10.91 -9.45
N LYS A 96 5.35 -12.01 -9.98
CA LYS A 96 5.32 -12.29 -11.41
C LYS A 96 4.47 -11.26 -12.17
N GLN A 97 3.30 -10.88 -11.65
CA GLN A 97 2.45 -9.86 -12.26
C GLN A 97 3.15 -8.49 -12.30
N TRP A 98 3.83 -8.12 -11.21
CA TRP A 98 4.67 -6.93 -11.16
C TRP A 98 5.81 -7.01 -12.18
N GLN A 99 6.45 -8.17 -12.32
CA GLN A 99 7.50 -8.43 -13.31
C GLN A 99 7.00 -8.23 -14.74
N GLU A 100 5.88 -8.87 -15.10
CA GLU A 100 5.27 -8.74 -16.42
C GLU A 100 4.86 -7.29 -16.72
N ARG A 101 4.43 -6.54 -15.69
CA ARG A 101 4.08 -5.11 -15.83
C ARG A 101 5.28 -4.28 -16.26
N TRP A 102 6.40 -4.31 -15.52
CA TRP A 102 7.55 -3.49 -15.89
C TRP A 102 8.26 -4.00 -17.15
N GLN A 103 8.27 -5.32 -17.39
CA GLN A 103 8.84 -5.89 -18.62
C GLN A 103 8.15 -5.36 -19.87
N ARG A 104 6.81 -5.26 -19.86
CA ARG A 104 6.06 -4.67 -21.00
C ARG A 104 6.52 -3.24 -21.33
N HIS A 105 6.90 -2.45 -20.32
CA HIS A 105 7.40 -1.09 -20.53
C HIS A 105 8.83 -1.06 -21.08
N ILE A 106 9.67 -2.04 -20.76
CA ILE A 106 11.02 -2.12 -21.32
C ILE A 106 10.98 -2.61 -22.78
N TYR A 107 10.18 -3.63 -23.08
CA TYR A 107 10.07 -4.18 -24.44
C TYR A 107 9.34 -3.25 -25.43
N SER A 108 8.59 -2.25 -24.96
CA SER A 108 8.07 -1.20 -25.84
C SER A 108 9.15 -0.23 -26.31
N ASP A 109 10.20 -0.05 -25.50
CA ASP A 109 11.25 0.97 -25.71
C ASP A 109 12.51 0.39 -26.37
N ILE A 110 12.77 -0.91 -26.20
CA ILE A 110 13.90 -1.62 -26.81
C ILE A 110 13.39 -2.40 -28.02
N SER A 111 13.85 -2.04 -29.21
CA SER A 111 13.61 -2.78 -30.45
C SER A 111 13.92 -4.28 -30.24
N GLN A 112 13.04 -5.17 -30.71
CA GLN A 112 12.88 -6.58 -30.32
C GLN A 112 14.07 -7.55 -30.51
N ASN A 113 15.32 -7.11 -30.41
CA ASN A 113 16.49 -7.90 -30.81
C ASN A 113 17.61 -7.96 -29.76
N SER A 114 17.31 -7.75 -28.49
CA SER A 114 18.26 -8.00 -27.41
C SER A 114 17.55 -8.66 -26.24
N GLU A 115 17.99 -9.87 -25.88
CA GLU A 115 17.59 -10.54 -24.65
C GLU A 115 17.96 -9.65 -23.47
N VAL A 116 16.96 -9.01 -22.85
CA VAL A 116 17.18 -8.22 -21.64
C VAL A 116 17.32 -9.21 -20.49
N ASN A 117 18.56 -9.55 -20.15
CA ASN A 117 18.84 -10.26 -18.90
C ASN A 117 18.59 -9.30 -17.73
N THR A 118 17.62 -9.64 -16.89
CA THR A 118 17.27 -8.85 -15.71
C THR A 118 17.54 -9.69 -14.47
N GLU A 119 18.56 -9.29 -13.73
CA GLU A 119 18.92 -9.91 -12.45
C GLU A 119 18.27 -9.13 -11.31
N TYR A 120 17.76 -9.85 -10.31
CA TYR A 120 17.23 -9.26 -9.09
C TYR A 120 18.34 -9.15 -8.05
N VAL A 121 18.40 -7.98 -7.38
CA VAL A 121 19.30 -7.75 -6.25
C VAL A 121 18.44 -7.63 -4.99
N CYS A 122 18.82 -8.36 -3.95
CA CYS A 122 18.24 -8.22 -2.62
C CYS A 122 19.19 -7.41 -1.75
N GLU A 123 18.67 -6.32 -1.17
CA GLU A 123 19.36 -5.52 -0.15
C GLU A 123 19.00 -6.10 1.23
N LEU A 124 19.99 -6.31 2.10
CA LEU A 124 19.83 -6.81 3.47
C LEU A 124 19.96 -5.66 4.48
#